data_AF-A0A327NB17-F1
#
_entry.id   AF-A0A327NB17-F1
#
_cell.length_a   1.000
_cell.length_b   1.000
_cell.length_c   1.000
_cell.angle_alpha   90.00
_cell.angle_beta   90.00
_cell.angle_gamma   90.00
#
_symmetry.space_group_name_H-M   'P 1'
#
loop_
_entity.id
_entity.type
_entity.pdbx_description
1 polymer ?
#
loop_
_entity_poly.entity_id
_entity_poly.type
_entity_poly.pdbx_seq_one_letter_code
_entity_poly.pdbx_strand_id
1 'polypeptide(L)'
;MEQLTMELMRAKLHARLGGRGIDVEKVYINAVASADDPTVIYSESLVSAFFLKLQDGEVPTFSSENLGIFSQPYTFDSQYRFEGVRLDELNEMGAAIARDFLS
;
A
#
# COMPACT_ATOMS: atom_id res chain seq x y z
N MET A 1 4.19 -12.25 -19.83
CA MET A 1 3.56 -11.54 -18.70
C MET A 1 3.45 -12.51 -17.54
N GLU A 2 3.99 -12.18 -16.38
CA GLU A 2 3.73 -12.95 -15.15
C GLU A 2 2.24 -12.83 -14.81
N GLN A 3 1.63 -13.92 -14.35
CA GLN A 3 0.25 -13.87 -13.86
C GLN A 3 0.21 -13.06 -12.55
N LEU A 4 -0.62 -12.02 -12.50
CA LEU A 4 -0.83 -11.25 -11.28
C LEU A 4 -1.51 -12.13 -10.22
N THR A 5 -0.84 -12.35 -9.09
CA THR A 5 -1.37 -13.05 -7.91
C THR A 5 -1.00 -12.31 -6.63
N MET A 6 -1.75 -12.52 -5.55
CA MET A 6 -1.42 -11.98 -4.23
C MET A 6 -0.05 -12.47 -3.73
N GLU A 7 0.31 -13.72 -4.00
CA GLU A 7 1.62 -14.26 -3.63
C GLU A 7 2.77 -13.60 -4.37
N LEU A 8 2.61 -13.36 -5.68
CA LEU A 8 3.59 -12.63 -6.47
C LEU A 8 3.75 -11.20 -5.98
N MET A 9 2.63 -10.54 -5.63
CA MET A 9 2.66 -9.19 -5.08
C MET A 9 3.38 -9.13 -3.73
N ARG A 10 3.07 -10.07 -2.83
CA ARG A 10 3.78 -10.25 -1.56
C ARG A 10 5.27 -10.42 -1.77
N ALA A 11 5.68 -11.29 -2.70
CA ALA A 11 7.09 -11.53 -3.00
C ALA A 11 7.79 -10.28 -3.55
N LYS A 12 7.17 -9.56 -4.51
CA LYS A 12 7.75 -8.34 -5.10
C LYS A 12 7.90 -7.22 -4.07
N LEU A 13 6.95 -7.05 -3.15
CA LEU A 13 7.03 -6.06 -2.08
C LEU A 13 8.02 -6.48 -0.98
N HIS A 14 8.02 -7.75 -0.58
CA HIS A 14 8.98 -8.27 0.39
C HIS A 14 10.43 -8.14 -0.10
N ALA A 15 10.69 -8.38 -1.39
CA ALA A 15 12.02 -8.17 -1.97
C ALA A 15 12.51 -6.71 -1.89
N ARG A 16 11.59 -5.73 -1.86
CA ARG A 16 11.91 -4.29 -1.81
C ARG A 16 11.98 -3.76 -0.37
N LEU A 17 11.10 -4.25 0.51
CA LEU A 17 10.91 -3.68 1.85
C LEU A 17 11.37 -4.60 2.99
N GLY A 18 11.48 -5.90 2.75
CA GLY A 18 11.79 -6.90 3.77
C GLY A 18 13.17 -6.73 4.41
N GLY A 19 14.17 -6.23 3.65
CA GLY A 19 15.50 -5.90 4.19
C GLY A 19 15.50 -4.82 5.26
N ARG A 20 14.42 -4.04 5.38
CA ARG A 20 14.21 -3.01 6.41
C ARG A 20 13.41 -3.53 7.62
N GLY A 21 13.09 -4.82 7.66
CA GLY A 21 12.26 -5.43 8.70
C GLY A 21 10.76 -5.13 8.56
N ILE A 22 10.31 -4.66 7.39
CA ILE A 22 8.92 -4.28 7.15
C ILE A 22 8.12 -5.53 6.74
N ASP A 23 7.12 -5.87 7.56
CA ASP A 23 6.15 -6.92 7.26
C ASP A 23 5.03 -6.34 6.38
N VAL A 24 5.11 -6.60 5.06
CA VAL A 24 4.23 -6.00 4.05
C VAL A 24 2.76 -6.43 4.17
N GLU A 25 2.45 -7.48 4.94
CA GLU A 25 1.08 -7.89 5.24
C GLU A 25 0.52 -7.26 6.52
N LYS A 26 1.40 -6.63 7.33
CA LYS A 26 1.04 -5.95 8.58
C LYS A 26 1.31 -4.44 8.54
N VAL A 27 1.55 -3.92 7.35
CA VAL A 27 1.55 -2.48 7.08
C VAL A 27 0.37 -2.19 6.17
N TYR A 28 -0.40 -1.18 6.55
CA TYR A 28 -1.70 -0.86 5.99
C TYR A 28 -1.72 0.55 5.46
N ILE A 29 -2.41 0.74 4.34
CA ILE A 29 -2.85 2.03 3.86
C ILE A 29 -4.26 2.21 4.37
N ASN A 30 -4.46 3.16 5.27
CA ASN A 30 -5.79 3.55 5.75
C ASN A 30 -6.12 4.95 5.28
N ALA A 31 -7.38 5.20 4.96
CA ALA A 31 -7.88 6.54 4.68
C ALA A 31 -9.18 6.84 5.43
N VAL A 32 -9.31 8.08 5.88
CA VAL A 32 -10.53 8.61 6.48
C VAL A 32 -11.39 9.35 5.46
N ALA A 33 -12.67 9.53 5.80
CA ALA A 33 -13.60 10.26 4.94
C ALA A 33 -13.14 11.71 4.71
N SER A 34 -12.71 12.41 5.76
CA SER A 34 -12.12 13.75 5.67
C SER A 34 -11.33 14.11 6.93
N ALA A 35 -10.64 15.25 6.94
CA ALA A 35 -10.00 15.77 8.14
C ALA A 35 -10.99 16.03 9.30
N ASP A 36 -12.24 16.38 8.98
CA ASP A 36 -13.31 16.66 9.95
C ASP A 36 -14.15 15.41 10.30
N ASP A 37 -14.00 14.32 9.55
CA ASP A 37 -14.68 13.03 9.78
C ASP A 37 -13.65 11.90 9.85
N PRO A 38 -13.26 11.47 11.07
CA PRO A 38 -12.23 10.45 11.27
C PRO A 38 -12.70 9.02 10.95
N THR A 39 -13.88 8.85 10.37
CA THR A 39 -14.38 7.54 9.94
C THR A 39 -13.45 6.95 8.88
N VAL A 40 -12.88 5.78 9.16
CA VAL A 40 -12.01 5.06 8.22
C VAL A 40 -12.87 4.42 7.14
N ILE A 41 -12.61 4.80 5.88
CA ILE A 41 -13.37 4.36 4.69
C ILE A 41 -12.57 3.43 3.78
N TYR A 42 -11.25 3.35 3.99
CA TYR A 42 -10.35 2.48 3.25
C TYR A 42 -9.31 1.93 4.21
N SER A 43 -8.99 0.64 4.09
CA SER A 43 -7.99 -0.04 4.90
C SER A 43 -7.53 -1.30 4.19
N GLU A 44 -6.35 -1.26 3.59
CA GLU A 44 -5.77 -2.38 2.86
C GLU A 44 -4.31 -2.60 3.27
N SER A 45 -3.87 -3.86 3.35
CA SER A 45 -2.42 -4.14 3.49
C SER A 45 -1.65 -3.60 2.28
N LEU A 46 -0.33 -3.38 2.38
CA LEU A 46 0.47 -2.98 1.22
C LEU A 46 0.32 -3.98 0.07
N VAL A 47 0.27 -5.28 0.38
CA VAL A 47 0.06 -6.34 -0.62
C VAL A 47 -1.29 -6.18 -1.32
N SER A 48 -2.38 -6.05 -0.55
CA SER A 48 -3.72 -5.91 -1.10
C SER A 48 -3.87 -4.62 -1.91
N ALA A 49 -3.38 -3.49 -1.38
CA ALA A 49 -3.49 -2.18 -2.01
C ALA A 49 -2.83 -2.14 -3.39
N PHE A 50 -1.63 -2.73 -3.52
CA PHE A 50 -0.94 -2.84 -4.81
C PHE A 50 -1.64 -3.83 -5.74
N PHE A 51 -2.05 -5.00 -5.21
CA PHE A 51 -2.71 -6.03 -6.01
C PHE A 51 -4.01 -5.52 -6.64
N LEU A 52 -4.87 -4.86 -5.86
CA LEU A 52 -6.15 -4.33 -6.32
C LEU A 52 -5.96 -3.30 -7.45
N LYS A 53 -5.03 -2.35 -7.27
CA LYS A 53 -4.71 -1.37 -8.32
C LYS A 53 -4.25 -2.03 -9.62
N LEU A 54 -3.33 -2.99 -9.54
CA LEU A 54 -2.86 -3.70 -10.73
C LEU A 54 -3.92 -4.62 -11.34
N GLN A 55 -4.79 -5.21 -10.53
CA GLN A 55 -5.92 -6.02 -10.98
C GLN A 55 -6.91 -5.19 -11.80
N ASP A 56 -7.09 -3.92 -11.43
CA ASP A 56 -7.92 -2.95 -12.16
C ASP A 56 -7.20 -2.35 -13.39
N GLY A 57 -5.97 -2.79 -13.68
CA GLY A 57 -5.16 -2.25 -14.78
C GLY A 57 -4.58 -0.86 -14.50
N GLU A 58 -4.56 -0.44 -13.23
CA GLU A 58 -4.06 0.85 -12.79
C GLU A 58 -2.64 0.75 -12.22
N VAL A 59 -1.86 1.83 -12.37
CA VAL A 59 -0.58 1.97 -11.66
C VAL A 59 -0.86 2.24 -10.18
N PRO A 60 -0.33 1.45 -9.23
CA PRO A 60 -0.48 1.72 -7.81
C PRO A 60 0.06 3.10 -7.46
N THR A 61 -0.86 4.00 -7.13
CA THR A 61 -0.59 5.38 -6.75
C THR A 61 -1.49 5.74 -5.58
N PHE A 62 -0.89 6.30 -4.53
CA PHE A 62 -1.51 6.63 -3.26
C PHE A 62 -1.19 8.09 -2.96
N SER A 63 -2.16 8.96 -3.23
CA SER A 63 -2.05 10.41 -3.04
C SER A 63 -3.38 10.96 -2.55
N SER A 64 -3.53 11.09 -1.23
CA SER A 64 -4.67 11.75 -0.60
C SER A 64 -4.23 12.30 0.75
N GLU A 65 -4.67 13.52 1.07
CA GLU A 65 -4.41 14.14 2.38
C GLU A 65 -5.05 13.34 3.53
N ASN A 66 -6.09 12.57 3.21
CA ASN A 66 -6.81 11.74 4.19
C ASN A 66 -6.23 10.33 4.32
N LEU A 67 -5.11 10.02 3.66
CA LEU A 67 -4.49 8.71 3.63
C LEU A 67 -3.21 8.69 4.48
N GLY A 68 -2.94 7.56 5.13
CA GLY A 68 -1.66 7.33 5.76
C GLY A 68 -1.30 5.86 5.88
N ILE A 69 -0.10 5.62 6.39
CA ILE A 69 0.48 4.29 6.53
C ILE A 69 0.48 3.91 8.01
N PHE A 70 0.06 2.69 8.32
CA PHE A 70 -0.19 2.22 9.68
C PHE A 70 0.29 0.80 9.89
N SER A 71 0.55 0.47 11.17
CA SER A 71 0.85 -0.88 11.64
C SER A 71 -0.40 -1.69 12.00
N GLN A 72 -1.59 -1.08 11.91
CA GLN A 72 -2.88 -1.70 12.19
C GLN A 72 -3.90 -1.33 11.10
N PRO A 73 -4.83 -2.23 10.76
CA PRO A 73 -5.92 -1.92 9.85
C PRO A 73 -6.98 -1.07 10.55
N TYR A 74 -7.87 -0.44 9.76
CA TYR A 74 -9.08 0.25 10.23
C TYR A 74 -8.84 1.30 11.34
N THR A 75 -7.71 2.00 11.29
CA THR A 75 -7.38 3.06 12.25
C THR A 75 -6.80 4.29 11.56
N PHE A 76 -7.04 5.46 12.15
CA PHE A 76 -6.33 6.69 11.81
C PHE A 76 -5.57 7.29 13.00
N ASP A 77 -5.48 6.54 14.10
CA ASP A 77 -4.81 6.98 15.33
C ASP A 77 -3.30 7.13 15.12
N SER A 78 -2.78 8.29 15.55
CA SER A 78 -1.37 8.64 15.54
C SER A 78 -0.44 7.58 16.15
N GLN A 79 -0.89 6.85 17.19
CA GLN A 79 -0.05 5.85 17.86
C GLN A 79 0.30 4.65 16.97
N TYR A 80 -0.50 4.39 15.94
CA TYR A 80 -0.29 3.29 15.00
C TYR A 80 0.35 3.72 13.68
N ARG A 81 0.67 5.02 13.53
CA ARG A 81 1.34 5.55 12.34
C ARG A 81 2.64 4.81 12.10
N PHE A 82 2.89 4.48 10.85
CA PHE A 82 4.05 3.74 10.44
C PHE A 82 4.92 4.60 9.53
N GLU A 83 6.08 5.00 10.04
CA GLU A 83 7.03 5.87 9.33
C GLU A 83 8.12 5.08 8.60
N GLY A 84 8.07 3.74 8.67
CA GLY A 84 9.08 2.86 8.07
C GLY A 84 9.13 2.90 6.56
N VAL A 85 8.15 3.49 5.87
CA VAL A 85 8.11 3.74 4.42
C VAL A 85 7.25 4.98 4.14
N ARG A 86 7.55 5.72 3.06
CA ARG A 86 6.79 6.92 2.66
C ARG A 86 5.88 6.63 1.47
N LEU A 87 4.79 7.39 1.34
CA LEU A 87 3.87 7.26 0.19
C LEU A 87 4.57 7.46 -1.15
N ASP A 88 5.47 8.45 -1.27
CA ASP A 88 6.23 8.68 -2.50
C ASP A 88 7.07 7.44 -2.88
N GLU A 89 7.67 6.78 -1.89
CA GLU A 89 8.43 5.55 -2.10
C GLU A 89 7.51 4.41 -2.59
N LEU A 90 6.32 4.28 -2.00
CA LEU A 90 5.29 3.33 -2.46
C LEU A 90 4.84 3.63 -3.89
N ASN A 91 4.68 4.90 -4.26
CA ASN A 91 4.27 5.31 -5.61
C ASN A 91 5.36 5.01 -6.64
N GLU A 92 6.62 5.26 -6.32
CA GLU A 92 7.77 4.88 -7.16
C GLU A 92 7.85 3.36 -7.36
N MET A 93 7.64 2.59 -6.29
CA MET A 93 7.55 1.13 -6.36
C MET A 93 6.36 0.66 -7.21
N GLY A 94 5.19 1.31 -7.06
CA GLY A 94 3.99 1.03 -7.83
C GLY A 94 4.23 1.19 -9.33
N ALA A 95 4.81 2.32 -9.73
CA ALA A 95 5.21 2.57 -11.11
C ALA A 95 6.23 1.53 -11.63
N ALA A 96 7.17 1.09 -10.79
CA ALA A 96 8.14 0.08 -11.17
C ALA A 96 7.52 -1.30 -11.38
N ILE A 97 6.62 -1.72 -10.48
CA ILE A 97 5.94 -3.02 -10.56
C ILE A 97 4.94 -3.03 -11.73
N ALA A 98 4.22 -1.93 -11.96
CA ALA A 98 3.24 -1.83 -13.04
C ALA A 98 3.85 -2.06 -14.43
N ARG A 99 5.12 -1.69 -14.64
CA ARG A 99 5.84 -1.98 -15.89
C ARG A 99 6.01 -3.47 -16.19
N ASP A 100 5.92 -4.34 -15.18
CA ASP A 100 6.02 -5.79 -15.37
C ASP A 100 4.67 -6.41 -15.83
N PHE A 101 3.54 -5.69 -15.64
CA PHE A 101 2.19 -6.22 -15.80
C PHE A 101 1.31 -5.50 -16.82
N LEU A 102 1.51 -4.19 -17.01
CA LEU A 102 0.67 -3.33 -17.85
C LEU A 102 1.31 -3.01 -19.21
N SER A 103 2.50 -3.57 -19.49
CA SER A 103 3.26 -3.38 -20.74
C SER A 103 2.92 -4.41 -21.80
#